data_AF-A0A7J3RBR6-F1
#
_entry.id   AF-A0A7J3RBR6-F1
#
_cell.length_a   1.000
_cell.length_b   1.000
_cell.length_c   1.000
_cell.angle_alpha   90.00
_cell.angle_beta   90.00
_cell.angle_gamma   90.00
#
_symmetry.space_group_name_H-M   'P 1'
#
loop_
_entity.id
_entity.type
_entity.pdbx_description
1 polymer ?
#
loop_
_entity_poly.entity_id
_entity_poly.type
_entity_poly.pdbx_seq_one_letter_code
_entity_poly.pdbx_strand_id
1 'polypeptide(L)' 'MQTAKYTKYEIARIIGARALQLAMGAPLLIKRPENIYDTTEIARLEFEEGILPISIRRPKPPKVEEKK' A
#
# COMPACT_ATOMS: atom_id res chain seq x y z
N MET A 1 -14.16 -10.92 -12.46
CA MET A 1 -13.72 -10.95 -11.04
C MET A 1 -13.71 -9.53 -10.54
N GLN A 2 -14.37 -9.25 -9.42
CA GLN A 2 -14.77 -7.90 -9.00
C GLN A 2 -13.57 -6.95 -8.89
N THR A 3 -13.44 -6.05 -9.87
CA THR A 3 -12.45 -4.97 -9.96
C THR A 3 -12.78 -3.87 -8.94
N ALA A 4 -12.70 -4.18 -7.65
CA ALA A 4 -12.76 -3.17 -6.60
C ALA A 4 -11.42 -2.43 -6.57
N LYS A 5 -11.24 -1.51 -7.52
CA LYS A 5 -10.09 -0.60 -7.60
C LYS A 5 -9.85 0.00 -6.21
N TYR A 6 -8.60 -0.06 -5.75
CA TYR A 6 -8.17 0.68 -4.57
C TYR A 6 -8.56 2.15 -4.72
N THR A 7 -9.02 2.78 -3.65
CA THR A 7 -9.25 4.23 -3.66
C THR A 7 -7.91 4.96 -3.77
N LYS A 8 -7.90 6.20 -4.27
CA LYS A 8 -6.68 7.02 -4.30
C LYS A 8 -6.00 7.15 -2.93
N TYR A 9 -6.78 7.11 -1.86
CA TYR A 9 -6.30 7.17 -0.48
C TYR A 9 -5.62 5.87 -0.05
N GLU A 10 -6.20 4.74 -0.42
CA GLU A 10 -5.64 3.42 -0.16
C GLU A 10 -4.32 3.21 -0.91
N ILE A 11 -4.27 3.60 -2.19
CA ILE A 11 -3.05 3.53 -3.01
C ILE A 11 -1.94 4.38 -2.37
N ALA A 12 -2.25 5.64 -2.04
CA ALA A 12 -1.30 6.53 -1.39
C ALA A 12 -0.79 5.96 -0.05
N ARG A 13 -1.69 5.35 0.74
CA ARG A 13 -1.33 4.76 2.03
C ARG A 13 -0.44 3.52 1.88
N ILE A 14 -0.71 2.66 0.90
CA ILE A 14 0.10 1.48 0.60
C ILE A 14 1.51 1.89 0.18
N ILE A 15 1.63 2.81 -0.78
CA ILE A 15 2.92 3.29 -1.28
C ILE A 15 3.69 3.96 -0.15
N GLY A 16 3.06 4.83 0.64
CA GLY A 16 3.72 5.50 1.76
C GLY A 16 4.19 4.53 2.86
N ALA A 17 3.37 3.55 3.23
CA ALA A 17 3.76 2.53 4.20
C ALA A 17 4.92 1.68 3.69
N ARG A 18 4.93 1.32 2.40
CA ARG A 18 6.00 0.54 1.80
C ARG A 18 7.29 1.35 1.64
N ALA A 19 7.21 2.60 1.20
CA ALA A 19 8.36 3.50 1.10
C ALA A 19 9.06 3.67 2.45
N LEU A 20 8.28 3.75 3.56
CA LEU A 20 8.83 3.76 4.91
C LEU A 20 9.58 2.48 5.25
N GLN A 21 9.02 1.30 4.93
CA GLN A 21 9.71 0.02 5.15
C GLN A 21 11.06 -0.02 4.41
N LEU A 22 11.08 0.42 3.15
CA LEU A 22 12.31 0.50 2.35
C LEU A 22 13.34 1.48 2.94
N ALA A 23 12.88 2.64 3.42
CA ALA A 23 13.75 3.60 4.11
C ALA A 23 14.36 3.04 5.40
N MET A 24 13.68 2.10 6.05
CA MET A 24 14.17 1.38 7.23
C MET A 24 15.08 0.18 6.88
N GLY A 25 15.45 0.01 5.60
CA GLY A 25 16.33 -1.08 5.16
C GLY A 25 15.63 -2.43 4.98
N ALA A 26 14.29 -2.45 4.84
CA ALA A 26 13.57 -3.67 4.49
C ALA A 26 13.99 -4.19 3.11
N PRO A 27 13.97 -5.52 2.89
CA PRO A 27 14.34 -6.10 1.61
C PRO A 27 13.36 -5.72 0.49
N LEU A 28 13.95 -5.46 -0.67
CA LEU A 28 13.25 -5.25 -1.93
C LEU A 28 12.73 -6.59 -2.46
N LEU A 29 11.47 -6.62 -2.88
CA LEU A 29 10.87 -7.81 -3.49
C LEU A 29 11.05 -7.83 -5.02
N ILE A 30 11.38 -6.68 -5.61
CA ILE A 30 11.73 -6.52 -7.03
C ILE A 30 13.23 -6.46 -7.28
N LYS A 31 13.62 -6.72 -8.53
CA LYS A 31 14.95 -6.39 -9.02
C LYS A 31 15.12 -4.87 -8.99
N ARG A 32 16.10 -4.40 -8.21
CA ARG A 32 16.43 -2.97 -8.11
C ARG A 32 16.83 -2.43 -9.49
N PRO A 33 16.10 -1.48 -10.09
CA PRO A 33 16.60 -0.78 -11.25
C PRO A 33 17.76 0.13 -10.83
N GLU A 34 18.89 0.06 -11.53
CA GLU A 34 20.16 0.71 -11.14
C GLU A 34 20.06 2.25 -11.04
N ASN A 35 19.05 2.85 -11.70
CA ASN A 35 18.85 4.30 -11.76
C ASN A 35 17.84 4.86 -10.76
N ILE A 36 17.18 4.02 -9.94
CA ILE A 36 16.16 4.50 -8.99
C ILE A 36 16.65 4.30 -7.56
N TYR A 37 16.85 5.41 -6.86
CA TYR A 37 17.24 5.45 -5.45
C TYR A 37 16.07 5.84 -4.53
N ASP A 38 15.03 6.47 -5.09
CA ASP A 38 13.88 6.91 -4.32
C ASP A 38 13.01 5.74 -3.87
N THR A 39 12.85 5.62 -2.55
CA THR A 39 12.05 4.56 -1.92
C THR A 39 10.58 4.62 -2.34
N THR A 40 10.07 5.80 -2.65
CA THR A 40 8.70 6.01 -3.11
C THR A 40 8.46 5.44 -4.51
N GLU A 41 9.40 5.63 -5.43
CA GLU A 41 9.29 5.10 -6.79
C GLU A 41 9.42 3.58 -6.79
N ILE A 42 10.34 3.05 -6.00
CA ILE A 42 10.49 1.61 -5.80
C ILE A 42 9.20 0.99 -5.23
N ALA A 43 8.62 1.61 -4.20
CA ALA A 43 7.35 1.16 -3.62
C ALA A 43 6.19 1.19 -4.63
N ARG A 44 6.21 2.15 -5.56
CA ARG A 44 5.23 2.23 -6.65
C ARG A 44 5.40 1.08 -7.64
N LEU A 45 6.63 0.77 -8.04
CA LEU A 45 6.93 -0.35 -8.93
C LEU A 45 6.51 -1.69 -8.29
N GLU A 46 6.81 -1.90 -7.00
CA GLU A 46 6.36 -3.09 -6.26
C GLU A 46 4.83 -3.20 -6.19
N PHE A 47 4.13 -2.07 -6.11
CA PHE A 47 2.67 -2.04 -6.13
C PHE A 47 2.11 -2.37 -7.51
N GLU A 48 2.73 -1.88 -8.59
CA GLU A 48 2.33 -2.16 -9.97
C GLU A 48 2.57 -3.65 -10.34
N GLU A 49 3.60 -4.28 -9.78
CA GLU A 49 3.82 -5.73 -9.91
C GLU A 49 2.88 -6.59 -9.03
N GLY A 50 2.17 -5.99 -8.07
CA GLY A 50 1.18 -6.69 -7.25
C GLY A 50 1.77 -7.67 -6.23
N ILE A 51 3.07 -7.59 -5.94
CA ILE A 51 3.80 -8.50 -5.04
C ILE A 51 3.78 -8.04 -3.56
N LEU A 52 3.18 -6.89 -3.26
CA LEU A 52 3.14 -6.34 -1.91
C LEU A 52 2.22 -7.13 -0.98
N PRO A 53 2.74 -7.69 0.13
CA PRO A 53 1.93 -8.42 1.11
C PRO A 53 1.17 -7.47 2.05
N ILE A 54 0.37 -6.55 1.50
CA ILE A 54 -0.38 -5.54 2.27
C ILE A 54 -1.88 -5.78 2.09
N SER A 55 -2.58 -5.97 3.21
CA SER A 55 -4.04 -6.10 3.25
C SER A 55 -4.69 -4.82 3.77
N ILE A 56 -5.78 -4.38 3.14
CA ILE A 56 -6.54 -3.21 3.58
C ILE A 56 -7.79 -3.65 4.36
N ARG A 57 -7.90 -3.16 5.60
CA ARG A 57 -9.11 -3.29 6.40
C ARG A 57 -9.97 -2.04 6.21
N ARG A 58 -11.24 -2.22 5.80
CA ARG A 58 -12.22 -1.15 5.64
C ARG A 58 -13.23 -1.18 6.80
N PRO A 59 -12.97 -0.49 7.93
CA PRO A 59 -13.93 -0.42 9.03
C PRO A 59 -15.16 0.39 8.59
N LYS A 60 -16.36 -0.13 8.87
CA LYS A 60 -17.61 0.63 8.78
C LYS A 60 -17.82 1.38 10.09
N PRO A 61 -18.50 2.55 10.08
CA PRO A 61 -18.83 3.25 11.31
C PRO A 61 -19.65 2.33 12.23
N PRO A 62 -19.43 2.38 13.55
CA PRO A 62 -20.25 1.64 14.50
C PRO A 62 -21.70 2.12 14.37
N LYS A 63 -22.66 1.19 14.36
CA LYS A 63 -24.07 1.55 14.49
C LYS A 63 -24.29 2.09 15.90
N VAL A 64 -24.64 3.36 16.03
CA VAL A 64 -25.16 3.90 17.28
C VAL A 64 -26.58 3.37 17.41
N GLU A 65 -26.80 2.36 18.25
CA GLU A 65 -28.15 1.95 18.63
C GLU A 65 -28.72 3.06 19.52
N GLU A 66 -29.66 3.83 18.98
CA GLU A 66 -30.49 4.73 19.79
C GLU A 66 -31.23 3.86 20.81
N LYS A 67 -30.82 3.94 22.08
CA LYS A 67 -31.63 3.40 23.18
C LYS A 67 -32.91 4.25 23.26
N LYS A 68 -34.01 3.66 22.80
CA LYS A 68 -35.37 4.14 23.09
C LYS A 68 -35.71 3.91 24.55
#